data_AF-A0A529NXE1-F1
#
_entry.id   AF-A0A529NXE1-F1
#
_cell.length_a   1.000
_cell.length_b   1.000
_cell.length_c   1.000
_cell.angle_alpha   90.00
_cell.angle_beta   90.00
_cell.angle_gamma   90.00
#
_symmetry.space_group_name_H-M   'P 1'
#
loop_
_entity.id
_entity.type
_entity.pdbx_description
1 polymer ?
#
loop_
_entity_poly.entity_id
_entity_poly.type
_entity_poly.pdbx_seq_one_letter_code
_entity_poly.pdbx_strand_id
1 'polypeptide(L)'
;MLLGRTANGLYWMNRYIERAENMARLVDAGLRMALTRTQNASEEWNSVLLSAGSDIAFSQKYQDYTAANVSDFLLRDTSNPSSTMSSIETARNNARMVRTALTRETWESINEAWMSLKRMLARPIDE
;
A
#
# COMPACT_ATOMS: atom_id res chain seq x y z
N MET A 1 16.68 -24.92 8.56
CA MET A 1 17.64 -23.81 8.40
C MET A 1 17.07 -22.53 9.02
N LEU A 2 17.58 -22.06 10.15
CA LEU A 2 17.12 -20.81 10.80
C LEU A 2 17.57 -19.56 10.02
N LEU A 3 18.80 -19.56 9.49
CA LEU A 3 19.39 -18.43 8.76
C LEU A 3 18.60 -18.05 7.50
N GLY A 4 18.16 -19.03 6.70
CA GLY A 4 17.36 -18.78 5.50
C GLY A 4 15.99 -18.16 5.81
N ARG A 5 15.35 -18.57 6.91
CA ARG A 5 14.05 -18.02 7.33
C ARG A 5 14.19 -16.58 7.84
N THR A 6 15.23 -16.30 8.63
CA THR A 6 15.49 -14.94 9.13
C THR A 6 15.81 -13.98 7.99
N ALA A 7 16.72 -14.36 7.09
CA ALA A 7 17.07 -13.54 5.92
C ALA A 7 15.84 -13.27 5.04
N ASN A 8 15.05 -14.30 4.74
CA ASN A 8 13.81 -14.16 3.97
C ASN A 8 12.81 -13.21 4.65
N GLY A 9 12.60 -13.35 5.96
CA GLY A 9 11.68 -12.50 6.71
C GLY A 9 12.13 -11.03 6.73
N LEU A 10 13.41 -10.76 6.97
CA LEU A 10 13.95 -9.39 6.93
C LEU A 10 13.87 -8.78 5.53
N TYR A 11 14.19 -9.54 4.49
CA TYR A 11 14.09 -9.08 3.11
C TYR A 11 12.65 -8.69 2.76
N TRP A 12 11.70 -9.60 2.95
CA TRP A 12 10.31 -9.34 2.58
C TRP A 12 9.65 -8.30 3.47
N MET A 13 9.98 -8.24 4.76
CA MET A 13 9.53 -7.16 5.64
C MET A 13 9.85 -5.78 5.04
N ASN A 14 11.11 -5.53 4.68
CA ASN A 14 11.52 -4.25 4.11
C ASN A 14 10.87 -4.00 2.73
N ARG A 15 10.81 -5.02 1.87
CA ARG A 15 10.19 -4.88 0.53
C ARG A 15 8.69 -4.55 0.59
N TYR A 16 7.98 -5.01 1.62
CA TYR A 16 6.58 -4.68 1.80
C TYR A 16 6.37 -3.31 2.46
N ILE A 17 7.30 -2.86 3.32
CA ILE A 17 7.30 -1.46 3.81
C ILE A 17 7.49 -0.50 2.64
N GLU A 18 8.50 -0.74 1.81
CA GLU A 18 8.78 0.05 0.61
C GLU A 18 7.59 0.06 -0.36
N ARG A 19 6.91 -1.08 -0.54
CA ARG A 19 5.70 -1.15 -1.39
C ARG A 19 4.55 -0.32 -0.83
N ALA A 20 4.29 -0.40 0.47
CA ALA A 20 3.25 0.41 1.11
C ALA A 20 3.52 1.92 0.91
N GLU A 21 4.78 2.33 1.09
CA GLU A 21 5.21 3.70 0.87
C GLU A 21 5.07 4.14 -0.60
N ASN A 22 5.55 3.34 -1.55
CA ASN A 22 5.46 3.65 -2.97
C ASN A 22 4.01 3.78 -3.44
N MET A 23 3.11 2.93 -2.92
CA MET A 23 1.70 2.99 -3.25
C MET A 23 1.05 4.29 -2.74
N ALA A 24 1.36 4.70 -1.51
CA ALA A 24 0.91 5.98 -0.97
C ALA A 24 1.46 7.18 -1.77
N ARG A 25 2.73 7.12 -2.20
CA ARG A 25 3.36 8.17 -3.04
C ARG A 25 2.70 8.29 -4.41
N LEU A 26 2.31 7.17 -5.04
CA LEU A 26 1.58 7.18 -6.31
C LEU A 26 0.21 7.84 -6.18
N VAL A 27 -0.51 7.55 -5.09
CA VAL A 27 -1.82 8.19 -4.82
C VAL A 27 -1.67 9.69 -4.54
N ASP A 28 -0.68 10.11 -3.74
CA ASP A 28 -0.39 11.53 -3.50
C ASP A 28 -0.06 12.28 -4.81
N ALA A 29 0.74 11.66 -5.68
CA ALA A 29 1.03 12.22 -7.00
C ALA A 29 -0.23 12.36 -7.87
N GLY A 30 -1.07 11.31 -7.91
CA GLY A 30 -2.35 11.33 -8.62
C GLY A 30 -3.28 12.44 -8.13
N LEU A 31 -3.39 12.61 -6.81
CA LEU A 31 -4.20 13.67 -6.20
C LEU A 31 -3.71 15.07 -6.59
N ARG A 32 -2.41 15.32 -6.51
CA ARG A 32 -1.81 16.62 -6.90
C ARG A 32 -2.04 16.93 -8.39
N MET A 33 -1.96 15.91 -9.25
CA MET A 33 -2.21 16.06 -10.68
C MET A 33 -3.68 16.36 -10.97
N ALA A 34 -4.61 15.68 -10.29
CA ALA A 34 -6.04 15.91 -10.41
C ALA A 34 -6.46 17.33 -9.98
N LEU A 35 -5.78 17.91 -8.98
CA LEU A 35 -6.03 19.30 -8.55
C LEU A 35 -5.59 20.36 -9.58
N THR A 36 -4.66 20.02 -10.48
CA THR A 36 -4.08 20.98 -11.43
C THR A 36 -4.72 20.91 -12.82
N ARG A 37 -5.30 19.76 -13.21
CA ARG A 37 -5.93 19.56 -14.53
C ARG A 37 -7.43 19.41 -14.40
N THR A 38 -8.19 20.31 -15.02
CA THR A 38 -9.67 20.29 -15.00
C THR A 38 -10.29 19.36 -16.05
N GLN A 39 -9.50 18.79 -16.96
CA GLN A 39 -9.95 17.87 -18.03
C GLN A 39 -9.22 16.52 -17.89
N ASN A 40 -9.91 15.43 -18.23
CA ASN A 40 -9.40 14.05 -18.31
C ASN A 40 -8.95 13.40 -16.98
N ALA A 41 -9.59 13.71 -15.85
CA ALA A 41 -9.26 13.12 -14.55
C ALA A 41 -9.18 11.57 -14.56
N SER A 42 -10.06 10.89 -15.29
CA SER A 42 -10.05 9.43 -15.41
C SER A 42 -8.79 8.88 -16.10
N GLU A 43 -8.23 9.59 -17.08
CA GLU A 43 -6.99 9.18 -17.76
C GLU A 43 -5.77 9.32 -16.84
N GLU A 44 -5.76 10.34 -15.98
CA GLU A 44 -4.72 10.54 -14.97
C GLU A 44 -4.74 9.39 -13.95
N TRP A 45 -5.91 9.05 -13.41
CA TRP A 45 -6.05 7.96 -12.45
C TRP A 45 -5.77 6.58 -13.07
N ASN A 46 -6.07 6.40 -14.36
CA ASN A 46 -5.63 5.22 -15.10
C ASN A 46 -4.09 5.14 -15.18
N SER A 47 -3.42 6.27 -15.43
CA SER A 47 -1.95 6.34 -15.46
C SER A 47 -1.32 5.99 -14.11
N VAL A 48 -1.97 6.36 -13.00
CA VAL A 48 -1.58 5.95 -11.64
C VAL A 48 -1.68 4.44 -11.47
N LEU A 49 -2.79 3.81 -11.91
CA LEU A 49 -2.97 2.35 -11.85
C LEU A 49 -1.96 1.58 -12.69
N LEU A 50 -1.66 2.07 -13.90
CA LEU A 50 -0.64 1.50 -14.77
C LEU A 50 0.75 1.58 -14.10
N SER A 51 1.08 2.72 -13.49
CA SER A 51 2.32 2.89 -12.73
C SER A 51 2.40 1.97 -11.52
N ALA A 52 1.26 1.70 -10.88
CA ALA A 52 1.13 0.74 -9.78
C ALA A 52 1.12 -0.73 -10.24
N GLY A 53 1.08 -1.00 -11.56
CA GLY A 53 0.93 -2.35 -12.13
C GLY A 53 -0.35 -3.06 -11.67
N SER A 54 -1.42 -2.30 -11.44
CA SER A 54 -2.65 -2.76 -10.79
C SER A 54 -3.91 -2.54 -11.63
N ASP A 55 -3.77 -2.10 -12.88
CA ASP A 55 -4.85 -1.78 -13.82
C ASP A 55 -5.74 -2.98 -14.16
N ILE A 56 -5.15 -4.15 -14.41
CA ILE A 56 -5.91 -5.38 -14.71
C ILE A 56 -6.75 -5.79 -13.50
N ALA A 57 -6.15 -5.82 -12.31
CA ALA A 57 -6.86 -6.21 -11.09
C ALA A 57 -7.95 -5.19 -10.72
N PHE A 58 -7.70 -3.90 -10.95
CA PHE A 58 -8.68 -2.85 -10.74
C PHE A 58 -9.89 -2.99 -11.67
N SER A 59 -9.66 -3.16 -12.98
CA SER A 59 -10.73 -3.24 -13.99
C SER A 59 -11.64 -4.46 -13.83
N GLN A 60 -11.20 -5.50 -13.11
CA GLN A 60 -12.04 -6.64 -12.75
C GLN A 60 -13.08 -6.29 -11.67
N LYS A 61 -12.88 -5.21 -10.91
CA LYS A 61 -13.71 -4.83 -9.77
C LYS A 61 -14.44 -3.51 -9.98
N TYR A 62 -13.81 -2.54 -10.67
CA TYR A 62 -14.34 -1.21 -10.88
C TYR A 62 -14.42 -0.90 -12.38
N GLN A 63 -15.51 -0.23 -12.77
CA GLN A 63 -15.69 0.26 -14.15
C GLN A 63 -15.16 1.69 -14.32
N ASP A 64 -15.30 2.52 -13.29
CA ASP A 64 -14.95 3.93 -13.33
C ASP A 64 -13.62 4.23 -12.62
N TYR A 65 -12.74 4.96 -13.32
CA TYR A 65 -11.41 5.37 -12.87
C TYR A 65 -11.46 6.69 -12.09
N THR A 66 -12.32 6.75 -11.07
CA THR A 66 -12.45 7.94 -10.20
C THR A 66 -11.35 7.99 -9.15
N ALA A 67 -11.05 9.19 -8.64
CA ALA A 67 -10.11 9.39 -7.54
C ALA A 67 -10.44 8.51 -6.33
N ALA A 68 -11.71 8.48 -5.94
CA ALA A 68 -12.21 7.66 -4.84
C ALA A 68 -11.97 6.16 -5.07
N ASN A 69 -12.36 5.62 -6.23
CA ASN A 69 -12.21 4.20 -6.52
C ASN A 69 -10.73 3.78 -6.57
N VAL A 70 -9.89 4.55 -7.27
CA VAL A 70 -8.47 4.23 -7.41
C VAL A 70 -7.75 4.35 -6.08
N SER A 71 -8.00 5.41 -5.31
CA SER A 71 -7.40 5.59 -3.98
C SER A 71 -7.83 4.48 -3.02
N ASP A 72 -9.11 4.10 -3.02
CA ASP A 72 -9.60 2.99 -2.19
C ASP A 72 -8.91 1.66 -2.56
N PHE A 73 -8.82 1.36 -3.86
CA PHE A 73 -8.19 0.13 -4.35
C PHE A 73 -6.69 0.04 -4.02
N LEU A 74 -5.96 1.15 -4.16
CA LEU A 74 -4.52 1.17 -3.95
C LEU A 74 -4.15 1.30 -2.46
N LEU A 75 -5.00 1.90 -1.63
CA LEU A 75 -4.67 2.10 -0.22
C LEU A 75 -5.31 1.05 0.71
N ARG A 76 -6.57 0.69 0.46
CA ARG A 76 -7.43 0.01 1.45
C ARG A 76 -7.80 -1.41 1.07
N ASP A 77 -8.06 -1.65 -0.21
CA ASP A 77 -8.63 -2.90 -0.69
C ASP A 77 -7.69 -4.09 -0.46
N THR A 78 -8.11 -5.04 0.39
CA THR A 78 -7.32 -6.23 0.72
C THR A 78 -7.39 -7.31 -0.34
N SER A 79 -8.26 -7.18 -1.33
CA SER A 79 -8.23 -8.04 -2.53
C SER A 79 -7.06 -7.68 -3.45
N ASN A 80 -6.54 -6.45 -3.35
CA ASN A 80 -5.26 -6.06 -3.91
C ASN A 80 -4.13 -6.38 -2.91
N PRO A 81 -3.29 -7.41 -3.16
CA PRO A 81 -2.18 -7.74 -2.26
C PRO A 81 -1.09 -6.67 -2.22
N SER A 82 -1.06 -5.77 -3.22
CA SER A 82 -0.13 -4.64 -3.28
C SER A 82 -0.67 -3.37 -2.63
N SER A 83 -1.92 -3.37 -2.14
CA SER A 83 -2.46 -2.17 -1.48
C SER A 83 -1.63 -1.80 -0.25
N THR A 84 -1.70 -0.53 0.16
CA THR A 84 -0.95 -0.03 1.32
C THR A 84 -1.27 -0.84 2.57
N MET A 85 -2.56 -1.13 2.81
CA MET A 85 -3.01 -1.94 3.95
C MET A 85 -2.50 -3.39 3.88
N SER A 86 -2.64 -4.07 2.73
CA SER A 86 -2.14 -5.44 2.53
C SER A 86 -0.63 -5.53 2.71
N SER A 87 0.11 -4.56 2.16
CA SER A 87 1.56 -4.51 2.21
C SER A 87 2.06 -4.29 3.63
N ILE A 88 1.54 -3.30 4.38
CA ILE A 88 1.99 -3.06 5.75
C ILE A 88 1.61 -4.20 6.70
N GLU A 89 0.47 -4.86 6.49
CA GLU A 89 0.12 -6.06 7.25
C GLU A 89 1.09 -7.21 6.98
N THR A 90 1.44 -7.43 5.72
CA THR A 90 2.44 -8.45 5.33
C THR A 90 3.82 -8.12 5.90
N ALA A 91 4.24 -6.86 5.87
CA ALA A 91 5.47 -6.40 6.51
C ALA A 91 5.49 -6.71 8.01
N ARG A 92 4.41 -6.37 8.73
CA ARG A 92 4.27 -6.66 10.16
C ARG A 92 4.30 -8.16 10.45
N ASN A 93 3.67 -8.98 9.63
CA ASN A 93 3.68 -10.44 9.79
C ASN A 93 5.09 -11.02 9.59
N ASN A 94 5.84 -10.52 8.60
CA ASN A 94 7.25 -10.88 8.42
C ASN A 94 8.09 -10.43 9.63
N ALA A 95 7.88 -9.22 10.14
CA ALA A 95 8.55 -8.73 11.36
C ALA A 95 8.26 -9.60 12.59
N ARG A 96 7.02 -10.08 12.75
CA ARG A 96 6.65 -11.04 13.82
C ARG A 96 7.41 -12.34 13.69
N MET A 97 7.51 -12.88 12.47
CA MET A 97 8.21 -14.14 12.20
C MET A 97 9.70 -14.07 12.58
N VAL A 98 10.33 -12.92 12.38
CA VAL A 98 11.75 -12.70 12.69
C VAL A 98 11.98 -11.83 13.93
N ARG A 99 11.03 -11.82 14.87
CA ARG A 99 11.03 -10.93 16.04
C ARG A 99 12.33 -10.97 16.85
N THR A 100 12.98 -12.12 16.93
CA THR A 100 14.26 -12.32 17.65
C THR A 100 15.45 -11.68 16.95
N ALA A 101 15.33 -11.35 15.67
CA ALA A 101 16.35 -10.65 14.89
C ALA A 101 16.13 -9.12 14.84
N LEU A 102 15.05 -8.62 15.46
CA LEU A 102 14.72 -7.19 15.48
C LEU A 102 14.97 -6.59 16.86
N THR A 103 15.44 -5.34 16.88
CA THR A 103 15.41 -4.55 18.11
C THR A 103 13.96 -4.33 18.55
N ARG A 104 13.79 -3.98 19.83
CA ARG A 104 12.48 -3.62 20.37
C ARG A 104 11.88 -2.43 19.62
N GLU A 105 12.68 -1.40 19.40
CA GLU A 105 12.28 -0.16 18.73
C GLU A 105 11.79 -0.42 17.31
N THR A 106 12.54 -1.19 16.50
CA THR A 106 12.11 -1.51 15.13
C THR A 106 10.79 -2.27 15.10
N TRP A 107 10.59 -3.21 16.02
CA TRP A 107 9.32 -3.93 16.14
C TRP A 107 8.17 -2.98 16.52
N GLU A 108 8.36 -2.13 17.52
CA GLU A 108 7.36 -1.16 17.97
C GLU A 108 6.98 -0.20 16.84
N SER A 109 7.95 0.38 16.11
CA SER A 109 7.69 1.27 14.98
C SER A 109 6.88 0.63 13.87
N ILE A 110 7.20 -0.61 13.47
CA ILE A 110 6.43 -1.33 12.43
C ILE A 110 5.01 -1.62 12.90
N ASN A 111 4.86 -2.05 14.16
CA ASN A 111 3.55 -2.35 14.73
C ASN A 111 2.69 -1.08 14.88
N GLU A 112 3.28 0.03 15.30
CA GLU A 112 2.61 1.34 15.39
C GLU A 112 2.21 1.88 14.01
N ALA A 113 3.09 1.77 13.01
CA ALA A 113 2.78 2.14 11.63
C ALA A 113 1.56 1.36 11.10
N TRP A 114 1.52 0.04 11.32
CA TRP A 114 0.37 -0.78 10.96
C TRP A 114 -0.91 -0.36 11.70
N MET A 115 -0.84 -0.13 13.01
CA MET A 115 -2.00 0.32 13.80
C MET A 115 -2.51 1.69 13.33
N SER A 116 -1.59 2.60 13.01
CA SER A 116 -1.91 3.94 12.52
C SER A 116 -2.61 3.86 11.16
N LEU A 117 -1.99 3.16 10.20
CA LEU A 117 -2.56 2.97 8.86
C LEU A 117 -3.91 2.26 8.93
N LYS A 118 -4.04 1.21 9.74
CA LYS A 118 -5.33 0.51 9.91
C LYS A 118 -6.44 1.42 10.44
N ARG A 119 -6.11 2.36 11.33
CA ARG A 119 -7.08 3.36 11.83
C ARG A 119 -7.41 4.42 10.79
N MET A 120 -6.39 4.99 10.13
CA MET A 120 -6.57 6.03 9.11
C MET A 120 -7.35 5.50 7.90
N LEU A 121 -7.07 4.27 7.48
CA LEU A 121 -7.67 3.61 6.34
C LEU A 121 -8.91 2.77 6.71
N ALA A 122 -9.47 2.97 7.90
CA ALA A 122 -10.69 2.27 8.31
C ALA A 122 -11.91 2.69 7.48
N ARG A 123 -11.90 3.88 6.88
CA ARG A 123 -12.96 4.44 6.03
C ARG A 123 -12.39 4.95 4.71
N PRO A 124 -13.21 5.09 3.66
CA PRO A 124 -12.76 5.69 2.40
C PRO A 124 -12.17 7.07 2.66
N ILE A 125 -11.22 7.46 1.82
CA ILE A 125 -10.67 8.82 1.89
C ILE A 125 -11.74 9.76 1.32
N ASP A 126 -12.07 10.80 2.08
CA ASP A 126 -13.00 11.84 1.66
C ASP A 126 -12.37 12.68 0.52
N GLU A 127 -13.19 13.08 -0.46
CA GLU A 127 -12.78 13.93 -1.60
C GLU A 127 -12.47 15.38 -1.21
#